data_AF-A0A2D5H4Q5-F1
#
_entry.id   AF-A0A2D5H4Q5-F1
#
_cell.length_a   1.000
_cell.length_b   1.000
_cell.length_c   1.000
_cell.angle_alpha   90.00
_cell.angle_beta   90.00
_cell.angle_gamma   90.00
#
_symmetry.space_group_name_H-M   'P 1'
#
loop_
_entity.id
_entity.type
_entity.pdbx_description
1 polymer ?
#
loop_
_entity_poly.entity_id
_entity_poly.type
_entity_poly.pdbx_seq_one_letter_code
_entity_poly.pdbx_strand_id
1 'polypeptide(L)'
;MTVLNQLNHELIQLVGFHSAQPRTVTLAAKGKIELMLDFTSVDTMSCSFQEIRVNVPALTQATFDKLKEWGQKLCQRITYLLENIGPLEYDEDAGQVLIRSTPPDQKPAGTRFYEVILSSHANGNFSLKRFESQKGQTGRTQVDLQVTHEVLKKLVEDLVNTVP
;
A
#
# COMPACT_ATOMS: atom_id res chain seq x y z
N MET A 1 2.39 19.46 -11.67
CA MET A 1 1.52 19.26 -10.48
C MET A 1 2.17 18.21 -9.59
N THR A 2 2.21 18.36 -8.27
CA THR A 2 2.77 17.33 -7.37
C THR A 2 1.82 16.14 -7.25
N VAL A 3 2.32 15.00 -6.78
CA VAL A 3 1.47 13.81 -6.51
C VAL A 3 0.38 14.13 -5.47
N LEU A 4 0.71 14.93 -4.45
CA LEU A 4 -0.24 15.34 -3.41
C LEU A 4 -1.32 16.28 -3.95
N ASN A 5 -1.00 17.18 -4.88
CA ASN A 5 -2.01 18.05 -5.50
C ASN A 5 -2.98 17.24 -6.36
N GLN A 6 -2.50 16.22 -7.08
CA GLN A 6 -3.36 15.27 -7.81
C GLN A 6 -4.27 14.50 -6.85
N LEU A 7 -3.69 13.91 -5.79
CA LEU A 7 -4.47 13.18 -4.79
C LEU A 7 -5.54 14.06 -4.13
N ASN A 8 -5.19 15.30 -3.74
CA ASN A 8 -6.14 16.24 -3.16
C ASN A 8 -7.29 16.56 -4.11
N HIS A 9 -6.99 16.77 -5.39
CA HIS A 9 -8.01 17.01 -6.40
C HIS A 9 -8.97 15.82 -6.52
N GLU A 10 -8.44 14.60 -6.62
CA GLU A 10 -9.23 13.37 -6.74
C GLU A 10 -10.08 13.11 -5.48
N LEU A 11 -9.52 13.28 -4.28
CA LEU A 11 -10.29 13.14 -3.03
C LEU A 11 -11.48 14.09 -2.98
N ILE A 12 -11.33 15.34 -3.43
CA ILE A 12 -12.43 16.32 -3.50
C ILE A 12 -13.49 15.87 -4.50
N GLN A 13 -13.10 15.36 -5.67
CA GLN A 13 -14.04 14.87 -6.69
C GLN A 13 -14.77 13.60 -6.25
N LEU A 14 -14.16 12.80 -5.36
CA LEU A 14 -14.70 11.54 -4.91
C LEU A 14 -15.58 11.65 -3.66
N VAL A 15 -15.66 12.80 -2.98
CA VAL A 15 -16.50 12.94 -1.78
C VAL A 15 -17.94 12.47 -2.06
N GLY A 16 -18.43 11.53 -1.25
CA GLY A 16 -19.74 10.90 -1.40
C GLY A 16 -19.73 9.62 -2.26
N PHE A 17 -18.59 9.26 -2.84
CA PHE A 17 -18.43 7.99 -3.55
C PHE A 17 -18.52 6.81 -2.56
N HIS A 18 -19.31 5.80 -2.93
CA HIS A 18 -19.40 4.53 -2.23
C HIS A 18 -19.84 3.44 -3.23
N SER A 19 -19.03 2.39 -3.38
CA SER A 19 -19.28 1.31 -4.34
C SER A 19 -18.57 0.02 -3.93
N ALA A 20 -19.20 -1.12 -4.19
CA ALA A 20 -18.55 -2.43 -4.07
C ALA A 20 -17.48 -2.66 -5.16
N GLN A 21 -17.65 -2.05 -6.33
CA GLN A 21 -16.63 -2.02 -7.38
C GLN A 21 -15.73 -0.80 -7.16
N PRO A 22 -14.41 -0.99 -6.94
CA PRO A 22 -13.53 0.11 -6.65
C PRO A 22 -13.34 1.03 -7.87
N ARG A 23 -13.16 2.31 -7.61
CA ARG A 23 -12.71 3.30 -8.60
C ARG A 23 -11.20 3.48 -8.48
N THR A 24 -10.49 3.07 -9.53
CA THR A 24 -9.04 3.27 -9.62
C THR A 24 -8.72 4.73 -9.97
N VAL A 25 -7.91 5.36 -9.12
CA VAL A 25 -7.28 6.67 -9.37
C VAL A 25 -5.82 6.45 -9.65
N THR A 26 -5.32 7.01 -10.77
CA THR A 26 -3.90 6.97 -11.14
C THR A 26 -3.27 8.34 -10.93
N LEU A 27 -2.17 8.38 -10.18
CA LEU A 27 -1.41 9.58 -9.88
C LEU A 27 0.01 9.45 -10.44
N ALA A 28 0.49 10.48 -11.13
CA ALA A 28 1.86 10.52 -11.65
C ALA A 28 2.81 11.21 -10.66
N ALA A 29 3.96 10.60 -10.40
CA ALA A 29 5.06 11.16 -9.63
C ALA A 29 6.30 11.37 -10.52
N LYS A 30 7.36 11.97 -9.94
CA LYS A 30 8.63 12.16 -10.66
C LYS A 30 9.25 10.80 -11.03
N GLY A 31 10.08 10.77 -12.08
CA GLY A 31 10.80 9.54 -12.45
C GLY A 31 9.95 8.45 -13.11
N LYS A 32 8.82 8.81 -13.74
CA LYS A 32 7.86 7.86 -14.34
C LYS A 32 7.24 6.89 -13.33
N ILE A 33 7.21 7.28 -12.06
CA ILE A 33 6.52 6.54 -11.00
C ILE A 33 5.02 6.79 -11.15
N GLU A 34 4.22 5.73 -11.12
CA GLU A 34 2.76 5.80 -11.14
C GLU A 34 2.20 5.15 -9.89
N LEU A 35 1.26 5.83 -9.22
CA LEU A 35 0.53 5.29 -8.08
C LEU A 35 -0.90 5.03 -8.51
N MET A 36 -1.44 3.87 -8.16
CA MET A 36 -2.83 3.51 -8.39
C MET A 36 -3.50 3.22 -7.06
N LEU A 37 -4.65 3.82 -6.81
CA LEU A 37 -5.45 3.62 -5.60
C LEU A 37 -6.85 3.15 -5.98
N ASP A 38 -7.29 2.03 -5.41
CA ASP A 38 -8.60 1.44 -5.68
C ASP A 38 -9.61 1.83 -4.59
N PHE A 39 -10.18 3.03 -4.70
CA PHE A 39 -11.12 3.55 -3.72
C PHE A 39 -12.45 2.81 -3.76
N THR A 40 -13.00 2.49 -2.59
CA THR A 40 -14.34 1.91 -2.41
C THR A 40 -15.30 2.89 -1.76
N SER A 41 -14.81 3.80 -0.92
CA SER A 41 -15.57 4.94 -0.42
C SER A 41 -14.71 6.15 -0.09
N VAL A 42 -15.27 7.34 -0.23
CA VAL A 42 -14.61 8.61 0.15
C VAL A 42 -15.65 9.54 0.77
N ASP A 43 -15.38 10.04 1.97
CA ASP A 43 -16.16 11.08 2.64
C ASP A 43 -15.34 12.39 2.73
N THR A 44 -15.76 13.36 3.56
CA THR A 44 -15.07 14.65 3.67
C THR A 44 -13.69 14.57 4.34
N MET A 45 -13.44 13.57 5.17
CA MET A 45 -12.26 13.44 6.05
C MET A 45 -11.56 12.09 5.95
N SER A 46 -12.22 11.06 5.43
CA SER A 46 -11.75 9.67 5.41
C SER A 46 -12.09 8.97 4.10
N CYS A 47 -11.35 7.89 3.84
CA CYS A 47 -11.53 7.07 2.66
C CYS A 47 -11.26 5.60 2.98
N SER A 48 -11.91 4.74 2.20
CA SER A 48 -11.65 3.31 2.13
C SER A 48 -11.13 2.94 0.74
N PHE A 49 -10.14 2.07 0.68
CA PHE A 49 -9.61 1.55 -0.57
C PHE A 49 -9.12 0.10 -0.41
N GLN A 50 -9.16 -0.67 -1.49
CA GLN A 50 -8.76 -2.08 -1.48
C GLN A 50 -7.25 -2.27 -1.56
N GLU A 51 -6.59 -1.43 -2.34
CA GLU A 51 -5.17 -1.57 -2.65
C GLU A 51 -4.54 -0.22 -3.03
N ILE A 52 -3.28 -0.03 -2.66
CA ILE A 52 -2.38 0.95 -3.28
C ILE A 52 -1.31 0.19 -4.02
N ARG A 53 -1.12 0.50 -5.31
CA ARG A 53 -0.04 -0.01 -6.14
C ARG A 53 0.88 1.13 -6.52
N VAL A 54 2.19 0.88 -6.52
CA VAL A 54 3.18 1.80 -7.09
C VAL A 54 3.98 1.06 -8.14
N ASN A 55 3.98 1.60 -9.35
CA ASN A 55 4.84 1.17 -10.45
C ASN A 55 6.11 2.02 -10.42
N VAL A 56 7.27 1.37 -10.35
CA VAL A 56 8.58 1.99 -10.20
C VAL A 56 9.50 1.46 -11.31
N PRO A 57 9.42 2.00 -12.53
CA PRO A 57 10.16 1.47 -13.68
C PRO A 57 11.67 1.36 -13.45
N ALA A 58 12.26 2.24 -12.63
CA ALA A 58 13.67 2.22 -12.27
C ALA A 58 14.11 0.97 -11.48
N LEU A 59 13.16 0.22 -10.90
CA LEU A 59 13.41 -1.03 -10.18
C LEU A 59 13.31 -2.28 -11.05
N THR A 60 12.99 -2.13 -12.33
CA THR A 60 13.01 -3.24 -13.29
C THR A 60 14.43 -3.83 -13.32
N GLN A 61 14.57 -5.11 -12.97
CA GLN A 61 15.88 -5.78 -12.88
C GLN A 61 16.84 -5.15 -11.86
N ALA A 62 16.35 -4.40 -10.87
CA ALA A 62 17.17 -3.98 -9.75
C ALA A 62 17.68 -5.20 -8.96
N THR A 63 18.86 -5.05 -8.35
CA THR A 63 19.43 -6.08 -7.49
C THR A 63 18.54 -6.31 -6.27
N PHE A 64 18.57 -7.54 -5.74
CA PHE A 64 17.81 -7.90 -4.55
C PHE A 64 18.14 -7.00 -3.35
N ASP A 65 19.41 -6.61 -3.20
CA ASP A 65 19.84 -5.68 -2.14
C ASP A 65 19.09 -4.35 -2.18
N LYS A 66 18.83 -3.79 -3.37
CA LYS A 66 18.05 -2.55 -3.51
C LYS A 66 16.60 -2.74 -3.08
N LEU A 67 16.02 -3.90 -3.40
CA LEU A 67 14.65 -4.25 -3.00
C LEU A 67 14.54 -4.39 -1.48
N LYS A 68 15.53 -5.04 -0.87
CA LYS A 68 15.66 -5.18 0.59
C LYS A 68 15.83 -3.83 1.28
N GLU A 69 16.71 -2.98 0.78
CA GLU A 69 16.91 -1.62 1.30
C GLU A 69 15.62 -0.79 1.22
N TRP A 70 14.90 -0.88 0.10
CA TRP A 70 13.61 -0.21 -0.05
C TRP A 70 12.60 -0.69 0.98
N GLY A 71 12.47 -2.01 1.16
CA GLY A 71 11.58 -2.59 2.17
C GLY A 71 11.90 -2.13 3.59
N GLN A 72 13.18 -2.03 3.95
CA GLN A 72 13.60 -1.51 5.25
C GLN A 72 13.25 -0.03 5.42
N LYS A 73 13.52 0.82 4.41
CA LYS A 73 13.16 2.24 4.45
C LYS A 73 11.65 2.45 4.59
N LEU A 74 10.85 1.64 3.89
CA LEU A 74 9.39 1.65 4.01
C LEU A 74 8.93 1.32 5.43
N CYS A 75 9.44 0.24 6.02
CA CYS A 75 9.06 -0.17 7.38
C CYS A 75 9.46 0.87 8.44
N GLN A 76 10.62 1.52 8.28
CA GLN A 76 11.06 2.58 9.20
C GLN A 76 10.22 3.86 9.09
N ARG A 77 9.66 4.14 7.91
CA ARG A 77 8.96 5.39 7.63
C ARG A 77 7.45 5.30 7.85
N ILE A 78 6.85 4.15 7.59
CA ILE A 78 5.42 3.90 7.74
C ILE A 78 5.15 3.32 9.14
N THR A 79 5.09 4.20 10.14
CA THR A 79 4.89 3.87 11.56
C THR A 79 3.57 4.38 12.14
N TYR A 80 2.70 4.90 11.28
CA TYR A 80 1.45 5.58 11.65
C TYR A 80 0.19 4.82 11.19
N LEU A 81 0.36 3.62 10.63
CA LEU A 81 -0.78 2.71 10.44
C LEU A 81 -1.21 2.12 11.79
N LEU A 82 -2.39 1.51 11.82
CA LEU A 82 -2.93 0.88 13.05
C LEU A 82 -2.01 -0.23 13.59
N GLU A 83 -1.27 -0.90 12.72
CA GLU A 83 -0.29 -1.92 13.04
C GLU A 83 1.03 -1.53 12.37
N ASN A 84 2.15 -1.60 13.11
CA ASN A 84 3.48 -1.47 12.51
C ASN A 84 3.68 -2.57 11.45
N ILE A 85 4.40 -2.25 10.38
CA ILE A 85 4.78 -3.23 9.37
C ILE A 85 6.27 -3.56 9.47
N GLY A 86 6.60 -4.82 9.24
CA GLY A 86 7.95 -5.35 9.30
C GLY A 86 8.19 -6.40 8.22
N PRO A 87 9.44 -6.56 7.76
CA PRO A 87 9.78 -7.62 6.82
C PRO A 87 9.46 -8.99 7.40
N LEU A 88 8.74 -9.80 6.63
CA LEU A 88 8.39 -11.17 6.98
C LEU A 88 9.26 -12.16 6.22
N GLU A 89 9.44 -11.96 4.92
CA GLU A 89 10.17 -12.88 4.05
C GLU A 89 10.93 -12.12 2.96
N TYR A 90 12.10 -12.68 2.63
CA TYR A 90 13.04 -12.19 1.64
C TYR A 90 13.27 -13.34 0.66
N ASP A 91 12.68 -13.26 -0.53
CA ASP A 91 12.80 -14.28 -1.57
C ASP A 91 13.67 -13.71 -2.70
N GLU A 92 14.96 -14.05 -2.68
CA GLU A 92 15.94 -13.60 -3.66
C GLU A 92 15.69 -14.24 -5.04
N ASP A 93 15.32 -15.52 -5.06
CA ASP A 93 15.06 -16.27 -6.29
C ASP A 93 13.84 -15.71 -7.03
N ALA A 94 12.79 -15.32 -6.30
CA ALA A 94 11.60 -14.69 -6.86
C ALA A 94 11.69 -13.15 -6.95
N GLY A 95 12.81 -12.54 -6.57
CA GLY A 95 12.99 -11.09 -6.58
C GLY A 95 11.90 -10.35 -5.80
N GLN A 96 11.51 -10.88 -4.64
CA GLN A 96 10.37 -10.41 -3.85
C GLN A 96 10.72 -10.18 -2.37
N VAL A 97 10.11 -9.15 -1.80
CA VAL A 97 10.13 -8.90 -0.36
C VAL A 97 8.70 -8.82 0.14
N LEU A 98 8.39 -9.66 1.11
CA LEU A 98 7.11 -9.69 1.77
C LEU A 98 7.24 -8.99 3.12
N ILE A 99 6.42 -7.98 3.33
CA ILE A 99 6.30 -7.22 4.57
C ILE A 99 4.88 -7.43 5.11
N ARG A 100 4.73 -7.60 6.42
CA ARG A 100 3.42 -7.76 7.07
C ARG A 100 3.35 -6.96 8.36
N SER A 101 2.14 -6.81 8.89
CA SER A 101 1.95 -6.29 10.25
C SER A 101 2.71 -7.13 11.30
N THR A 102 3.43 -6.45 12.18
CA THR A 102 4.26 -7.04 13.23
C THR A 102 4.17 -6.22 14.53
N PRO A 103 3.41 -6.69 15.55
CA PRO A 103 2.46 -7.80 15.48
C PRO A 103 1.22 -7.44 14.66
N PRO A 104 0.47 -8.42 14.13
CA PRO A 104 -0.83 -8.19 13.53
C PRO A 104 -1.91 -7.89 14.61
N ASP A 105 -3.04 -7.29 14.19
CA ASP A 105 -4.18 -7.01 15.08
C ASP A 105 -4.96 -8.30 15.35
N GLN A 106 -4.84 -8.80 16.59
CA GLN A 106 -5.52 -10.00 17.04
C GLN A 106 -6.87 -9.66 17.66
N LYS A 107 -7.95 -10.13 17.03
CA LYS A 107 -9.31 -10.04 17.54
C LYS A 107 -9.83 -11.43 17.95
N PRO A 108 -10.86 -11.50 18.81
CA PRO A 108 -11.46 -12.79 19.17
C PRO A 108 -11.94 -13.63 17.98
N ALA A 109 -12.41 -12.97 16.91
CA ALA A 109 -12.96 -13.61 15.71
C ALA A 109 -11.90 -13.95 14.65
N GLY A 110 -10.69 -13.38 14.73
CA GLY A 110 -9.75 -13.45 13.63
C GLY A 110 -8.56 -12.50 13.77
N THR A 111 -7.64 -12.54 12.81
CA THR A 111 -6.47 -11.65 12.77
C THR A 111 -6.56 -10.73 11.56
N ARG A 112 -6.31 -9.43 11.76
CA ARG A 112 -6.16 -8.45 10.68
C ARG A 112 -4.72 -8.03 10.55
N PHE A 113 -4.29 -7.82 9.31
CA PHE A 113 -2.93 -7.40 9.02
C PHE A 113 -2.83 -6.71 7.67
N TYR A 114 -1.90 -5.77 7.58
CA TYR A 114 -1.41 -5.28 6.30
C TYR A 114 -0.44 -6.28 5.71
N GLU A 115 -0.44 -6.35 4.39
CA GLU A 115 0.58 -7.03 3.61
C GLU A 115 1.09 -6.09 2.54
N VAL A 116 2.41 -6.01 2.45
CA VAL A 116 3.13 -5.32 1.41
C VAL A 116 3.96 -6.32 0.63
N ILE A 117 3.82 -6.31 -0.69
CA ILE A 117 4.67 -7.08 -1.60
C ILE A 117 5.47 -6.07 -2.40
N LEU A 118 6.80 -6.21 -2.34
CA LEU A 118 7.73 -5.55 -3.24
C LEU A 118 8.24 -6.57 -4.25
N SER A 119 8.32 -6.21 -5.51
CA SER A 119 8.90 -7.07 -6.54
C SER A 119 9.75 -6.27 -7.52
N SER A 120 10.90 -6.81 -7.92
CA SER A 120 11.73 -6.25 -9.01
C SER A 120 11.28 -6.68 -10.41
N HIS A 121 10.27 -7.55 -10.50
CA HIS A 121 9.68 -8.00 -11.76
C HIS A 121 8.55 -7.08 -12.23
N ALA A 122 8.15 -7.21 -13.50
CA ALA A 122 7.01 -6.51 -14.11
C ALA A 122 6.96 -5.00 -13.79
N ASN A 123 8.02 -4.28 -14.21
CA ASN A 123 8.25 -2.85 -14.00
C ASN A 123 8.59 -2.40 -12.57
N GLY A 124 8.90 -3.31 -11.66
CA GLY A 124 9.23 -2.96 -10.28
C GLY A 124 7.98 -2.45 -9.55
N ASN A 125 7.38 -3.28 -8.70
CA ASN A 125 6.10 -2.95 -8.10
C ASN A 125 6.13 -2.99 -6.57
N PHE A 126 5.29 -2.14 -6.00
CA PHE A 126 4.84 -2.19 -4.62
C PHE A 126 3.33 -2.41 -4.65
N SER A 127 2.83 -3.28 -3.78
CA SER A 127 1.40 -3.36 -3.45
C SER A 127 1.22 -3.34 -1.95
N LEU A 128 0.23 -2.58 -1.47
CA LEU A 128 -0.25 -2.61 -0.09
C LEU A 128 -1.71 -3.04 -0.08
N LYS A 129 -2.00 -4.10 0.67
CA LYS A 129 -3.34 -4.64 0.91
C LYS A 129 -3.56 -4.84 2.41
N ARG A 130 -4.83 -5.02 2.79
CA ARG A 130 -5.21 -5.50 4.12
C ARG A 130 -5.99 -6.79 4.01
N PHE A 131 -5.70 -7.70 4.92
CA PHE A 131 -6.31 -9.01 4.98
C PHE A 131 -6.90 -9.27 6.35
N GLU A 132 -7.92 -10.11 6.38
CA GLU A 132 -8.50 -10.71 7.58
C GLU A 132 -8.48 -12.23 7.45
N SER A 133 -7.98 -12.92 8.48
CA SER A 133 -8.16 -14.36 8.63
C SER A 133 -9.17 -14.63 9.74
N GLN A 134 -10.10 -15.57 9.52
CA GLN A 134 -11.11 -15.94 10.49
C GLN A 134 -10.72 -17.21 11.23
N LYS A 135 -10.97 -17.26 12.55
CA LYS A 135 -10.65 -18.45 13.34
C LYS A 135 -11.49 -19.64 12.88
N GLY A 136 -10.84 -20.77 12.61
CA GLY A 136 -11.50 -21.98 12.13
C GLY A 136 -11.76 -22.03 10.62
N GLN A 137 -11.36 -21.01 9.86
CA GLN A 137 -11.36 -21.02 8.40
C GLN A 137 -9.93 -20.98 7.87
N THR A 138 -9.66 -21.72 6.80
CA THR A 138 -8.37 -21.71 6.13
C THR A 138 -8.29 -20.53 5.18
N GLY A 139 -7.15 -19.83 5.20
CA GLY A 139 -6.87 -18.73 4.29
C GLY A 139 -7.17 -17.35 4.88
N ARG A 140 -7.31 -16.38 3.98
CA ARG A 140 -7.53 -14.97 4.30
C ARG A 140 -8.37 -14.31 3.24
N THR A 141 -9.11 -13.29 3.61
CA THR A 141 -9.93 -12.48 2.71
C THR A 141 -9.37 -11.06 2.69
N GLN A 142 -9.27 -10.47 1.50
CA GLN A 142 -8.89 -9.06 1.38
C GLN A 142 -10.04 -8.18 1.91
N VAL A 143 -9.68 -7.16 2.69
CA VAL A 143 -10.61 -6.19 3.25
C VAL A 143 -10.09 -4.78 2.97
N ASP A 144 -10.98 -3.80 2.98
CA ASP A 144 -10.59 -2.41 2.74
C ASP A 144 -9.66 -1.87 3.83
N LEU A 145 -8.72 -1.03 3.40
CA LEU A 145 -7.97 -0.12 4.25
C LEU A 145 -8.82 1.12 4.45
N GLN A 146 -9.12 1.47 5.70
CA GLN A 146 -9.79 2.71 6.05
C GLN A 146 -8.80 3.64 6.75
N VAL A 147 -8.66 4.85 6.23
CA VAL A 147 -7.74 5.87 6.76
C VAL A 147 -8.34 7.26 6.63
N THR A 148 -7.81 8.22 7.37
CA THR A 148 -8.12 9.64 7.11
C THR A 148 -7.42 10.11 5.85
N HIS A 149 -7.91 11.19 5.25
CA HIS A 149 -7.26 11.85 4.12
C HIS A 149 -5.81 12.28 4.47
N GLU A 150 -5.54 12.67 5.72
CA GLU A 150 -4.19 13.03 6.14
C GLU A 150 -3.24 11.84 6.15
N VAL A 151 -3.69 10.70 6.70
CA VAL A 151 -2.91 9.46 6.70
C VAL A 151 -2.65 9.00 5.27
N LEU A 152 -3.63 9.09 4.37
CA LEU A 152 -3.44 8.73 2.97
C LEU A 152 -2.41 9.62 2.26
N LYS A 153 -2.46 10.94 2.48
CA LYS A 153 -1.49 11.88 1.91
C LYS A 153 -0.09 11.58 2.39
N LYS A 154 0.07 11.35 3.71
CA LYS A 154 1.36 10.97 4.29
C LYS A 154 1.88 9.66 3.71
N LEU A 155 1.00 8.67 3.55
CA LEU A 155 1.33 7.39 2.93
C LEU A 155 1.81 7.56 1.50
N VAL A 156 1.06 8.26 0.65
CA VAL A 156 1.45 8.51 -0.75
C VAL A 156 2.78 9.26 -0.84
N GLU A 157 3.01 10.25 0.02
CA GLU A 157 4.27 10.99 0.06
C GLU A 157 5.44 10.09 0.48
N ASP A 158 5.27 9.29 1.52
CA ASP A 158 6.32 8.38 2.01
C ASP A 158 6.61 7.26 1.00
N LEU A 159 5.60 6.74 0.29
CA LEU A 159 5.79 5.78 -0.80
C LEU A 159 6.66 6.36 -1.92
N VAL A 160 6.37 7.58 -2.38
CA VAL A 160 7.16 8.23 -3.44
C VAL A 160 8.57 8.57 -2.97
N ASN A 161 8.72 9.06 -1.74
CA ASN A 161 10.01 9.52 -1.21
C ASN A 161 10.95 8.37 -0.79
N THR A 162 10.45 7.14 -0.69
CA THR A 162 11.25 5.96 -0.34
C THR A 162 11.70 5.16 -1.56
N VAL A 163 11.15 5.44 -2.75
CA VAL A 163 11.58 4.81 -4.00
C VAL A 163 13.10 5.01 -4.20
N PRO A 164 13.86 3.93 -4.50
CA PRO A 164 15.30 3.98 -4.76
C PRO A 164 15.73 4.75 -6.03
#